data_AF-A0A0P1GGL3-F1
#
_entry.id   AF-A0A0P1GGL3-F1
#
_cell.length_a   1.000
_cell.length_b   1.000
_cell.length_c   1.000
_cell.angle_alpha   90.00
_cell.angle_beta   90.00
_cell.angle_gamma   90.00
#
_symmetry.space_group_name_H-M   'P 1'
#
loop_
_entity.id
_entity.type
_entity.pdbx_description
1 polymer ?
#
loop_
_entity_poly.entity_id
_entity_poly.type
_entity_poly.pdbx_seq_one_letter_code
_entity_poly.pdbx_strand_id
1 'polypeptide(L)'
;MNMTHHFDCRMNQRGIRKGLTDLALDLGEIEGDRYVLTTRIIDEELEQMRLRKKLLDDARKKGGVVVVAGEDRLITTYHTNSFNAKLAKNK
;
A
#
# COMPACT_ATOMS: atom_id res chain seq x y z
N MET A 1 -5.28 -7.59 19.60
CA MET A 1 -4.66 -8.17 20.82
C MET A 1 -4.88 -7.21 21.99
N ASN A 2 -5.01 -7.72 23.22
CA ASN A 2 -5.11 -6.88 24.41
C ASN A 2 -3.71 -6.57 24.97
N MET A 3 -3.44 -5.31 25.25
CA MET A 3 -2.15 -4.87 25.79
C MET A 3 -2.09 -5.11 27.30
N THR A 4 -1.03 -5.78 27.76
CA THR A 4 -0.77 -5.94 29.19
C THR A 4 0.06 -4.77 29.72
N HIS A 5 -0.04 -4.49 31.03
CA HIS A 5 0.79 -3.49 31.69
C HIS A 5 2.30 -3.79 31.54
N HIS A 6 2.68 -5.08 31.54
CA HIS A 6 4.08 -5.46 31.34
C HIS A 6 4.57 -5.06 29.94
N PHE A 7 3.76 -5.27 28.91
CA PHE A 7 4.11 -4.88 27.53
C PHE A 7 4.29 -3.36 27.39
N ASP A 8 3.34 -2.58 27.91
CA ASP A 8 3.41 -1.11 27.88
C ASP A 8 4.64 -0.57 28.62
N CYS A 9 4.90 -1.07 29.83
CA CYS A 9 6.10 -0.69 30.61
C CYS A 9 7.39 -1.04 29.85
N ARG A 10 7.47 -2.23 29.23
CA ARG A 10 8.64 -2.67 28.46
C ARG A 10 8.85 -1.86 27.18
N MET A 11 7.78 -1.45 26.51
CA MET A 11 7.84 -0.56 25.36
C MET A 11 8.46 0.78 25.76
N ASN A 12 7.93 1.40 26.82
CA ASN A 12 8.39 2.68 27.33
C ASN A 12 9.86 2.63 27.79
N GLN A 13 10.26 1.57 28.52
CA GLN A 13 11.66 1.35 28.93
C GLN A 13 12.64 1.24 27.75
N ARG A 14 12.18 0.78 26.58
CA ARG A 14 13.01 0.59 25.39
C ARG A 14 12.83 1.67 24.33
N GLY A 15 12.04 2.70 24.61
CA GLY A 15 11.71 3.75 23.63
C GLY A 15 10.96 3.24 22.40
N ILE A 16 10.25 2.11 22.51
CA ILE A 16 9.49 1.52 21.40
C ILE A 16 8.07 2.08 21.44
N ARG A 17 7.70 2.81 20.38
CA ARG A 17 6.34 3.37 20.25
C ARG A 17 5.37 2.29 19.78
N LYS A 18 4.08 2.45 20.13
CA LYS A 18 3.01 1.55 19.72
C LYS A 18 2.95 1.33 18.20
N GLY A 19 3.16 2.39 17.41
CA GLY A 19 3.20 2.26 15.95
C GLY A 19 4.27 1.29 15.43
N LEU A 20 5.40 1.11 16.14
CA LEU A 20 6.42 0.13 15.77
C LEU A 20 6.00 -1.30 16.12
N THR A 21 5.32 -1.50 17.25
CA THR A 21 4.79 -2.82 17.61
C THR A 21 3.64 -3.23 16.71
N ASP A 22 2.78 -2.27 16.34
CA ASP A 22 1.70 -2.49 15.37
C ASP A 22 2.28 -2.88 14.00
N LEU A 23 3.34 -2.20 13.54
CA LEU A 23 4.04 -2.55 12.30
C LEU A 23 4.62 -3.98 12.34
N ALA A 24 5.16 -4.40 13.49
CA ALA A 24 5.69 -5.75 13.64
C ALA A 24 4.59 -6.81 13.63
N LEU A 25 3.39 -6.50 14.14
CA LEU A 25 2.23 -7.39 14.07
C LEU A 25 1.67 -7.50 12.64
N ASP A 26 1.73 -6.40 11.88
CA ASP A 26 1.17 -6.32 10.52
C ASP A 26 2.09 -6.94 9.46
N LEU A 27 3.40 -6.68 9.53
CA LEU A 27 4.36 -7.06 8.50
C LEU A 27 5.36 -8.15 8.93
N GLY A 28 5.50 -8.37 10.23
CA GLY A 28 6.52 -9.28 10.76
C GLY A 28 6.23 -10.74 10.41
N GLU A 29 7.30 -11.52 10.28
CA GLU A 29 7.19 -12.97 10.13
C GLU A 29 6.90 -13.62 11.50
N ILE A 30 6.07 -14.66 11.51
CA ILE A 30 5.73 -15.40 12.74
C ILE A 30 6.80 -16.46 12.98
N GLU A 31 7.59 -16.28 14.04
CA GLU A 31 8.57 -17.25 14.53
C GLU A 31 8.09 -17.84 15.86
N GLY A 32 7.31 -18.92 15.77
CA GLY A 32 6.71 -19.56 16.95
C GLY A 32 5.63 -18.67 17.58
N ASP A 33 5.92 -18.12 18.75
CA ASP A 33 5.04 -17.22 19.51
C ASP A 33 5.39 -15.73 19.34
N ARG A 34 6.34 -15.39 18.47
CA ARG A 34 6.83 -14.02 18.29
C ARG A 34 6.60 -13.53 16.87
N TYR A 35 6.32 -12.23 16.76
CA TYR A 35 6.30 -11.49 15.50
C TYR A 35 7.65 -10.78 15.34
N VAL A 36 8.36 -11.07 14.26
CA VAL A 36 9.72 -10.57 14.03
C VAL A 36 9.73 -9.67 12.80
N LEU A 37 9.89 -8.37 13.04
CA LEU A 37 10.08 -7.38 11.98
C LEU A 37 11.58 -7.12 11.80
N THR A 38 12.18 -7.78 10.82
CA THR A 38 13.60 -7.60 10.48
C THR A 38 13.81 -6.39 9.58
N THR A 39 15.05 -5.91 9.51
CA THR A 39 15.43 -4.84 8.56
C THR A 39 15.17 -5.25 7.11
N ARG A 40 15.37 -6.52 6.76
CA ARG A 40 15.06 -7.06 5.43
C ARG A 40 13.59 -6.84 5.07
N ILE A 41 12.67 -7.21 5.95
CA ILE A 41 11.22 -7.03 5.73
C ILE A 41 10.88 -5.55 5.58
N ILE A 42 11.48 -4.69 6.41
CA ILE A 42 11.29 -3.23 6.33
C ILE A 42 11.77 -2.70 4.97
N ASP A 43 12.97 -3.08 4.53
CA ASP A 43 13.55 -2.63 3.27
C ASP A 43 12.74 -3.11 2.06
N GLU A 44 12.25 -4.35 2.10
CA GLU A 44 11.35 -4.89 1.08
C GLU A 44 10.05 -4.10 0.99
N GLU A 45 9.39 -3.82 2.13
CA GLU A 45 8.16 -3.04 2.16
C GLU A 45 8.40 -1.60 1.68
N LEU A 46 9.50 -0.97 2.09
CA LEU A 46 9.87 0.37 1.63
C LEU A 46 10.06 0.42 0.11
N GLU A 47 10.70 -0.60 -0.48
CA GLU A 47 10.85 -0.68 -1.93
C GLU A 47 9.50 -0.89 -2.64
N GLN A 48 8.60 -1.70 -2.09
CA GLN A 48 7.24 -1.83 -2.64
C GLN A 48 6.47 -0.51 -2.59
N MET A 49 6.53 0.20 -1.46
CA MET A 49 5.93 1.53 -1.33
C MET A 49 6.54 2.52 -2.33
N ARG A 50 7.86 2.48 -2.54
CA ARG A 50 8.57 3.35 -3.50
C ARG A 50 8.13 3.07 -4.93
N LEU A 51 8.04 1.80 -5.33
CA LEU A 51 7.56 1.39 -6.64
C LEU A 51 6.10 1.81 -6.85
N ARG A 52 5.25 1.59 -5.83
CA ARG A 52 3.85 2.00 -5.89
C ARG A 52 3.70 3.51 -6.01
N LYS A 53 4.47 4.29 -5.24
CA LYS A 53 4.50 5.75 -5.32
C LYS A 53 4.93 6.21 -6.72
N LYS A 54 5.96 5.60 -7.30
CA LYS A 54 6.40 5.92 -8.67
C LYS A 54 5.28 5.72 -9.69
N LEU A 55 4.54 4.61 -9.60
CA LEU A 55 3.39 4.36 -10.47
C LEU A 55 2.26 5.37 -10.26
N LEU A 56 1.98 5.75 -9.02
CA LEU A 56 0.99 6.79 -8.70
C LEU A 56 1.40 8.16 -9.26
N ASP A 57 2.68 8.52 -9.13
CA ASP A 57 3.22 9.76 -9.69
C ASP A 57 3.12 9.78 -11.22
N ASP A 58 3.41 8.66 -11.88
CA ASP A 58 3.28 8.54 -13.33
C ASP A 58 1.81 8.58 -13.78
N ALA A 59 0.90 7.92 -13.06
CA ALA A 59 -0.54 8.02 -13.31
C ALA A 59 -1.04 9.45 -13.14
N ARG A 60 -0.58 10.16 -12.09
CA ARG A 60 -0.91 11.56 -11.84
C ARG A 60 -0.39 12.49 -12.93
N LYS A 61 0.86 12.31 -13.40
CA LYS A 61 1.42 13.08 -14.52
C LYS A 61 0.62 12.91 -15.80
N LYS A 62 0.06 11.72 -16.04
CA LYS A 62 -0.84 11.44 -17.17
C LYS A 62 -2.25 12.01 -16.98
N GLY A 63 -2.57 12.59 -15.82
CA GLY A 63 -3.90 13.11 -15.48
C GLY A 63 -4.87 12.05 -14.96
N GLY A 64 -4.41 10.82 -14.74
CA GLY A 64 -5.22 9.64 -14.46
C GLY A 64 -5.40 8.75 -15.70
N VAL A 65 -5.68 7.47 -15.48
CA VAL A 65 -5.82 6.46 -16.53
C VAL A 65 -7.16 5.74 -16.35
N VAL A 66 -7.87 5.53 -17.45
CA VAL A 66 -9.10 4.75 -17.53
C VAL A 66 -8.83 3.50 -18.35
N VAL A 67 -9.24 2.34 -17.84
CA VAL A 67 -9.18 1.06 -18.52
C VAL A 67 -10.61 0.55 -18.72
N VAL A 68 -10.96 0.20 -19.95
CA VAL A 68 -12.23 -0.46 -20.27
C VAL A 68 -11.95 -1.96 -20.38
N ALA A 69 -12.67 -2.74 -19.60
CA ALA A 69 -12.61 -4.20 -19.63
C ALA A 69 -14.02 -4.76 -19.85
N GLY A 70 -14.11 -5.94 -20.45
CA GLY A 70 -15.35 -6.67 -20.65
C GLY A 70 -15.10 -8.17 -20.61
N GLU A 71 -16.02 -8.91 -19.98
CA GLU A 71 -15.86 -10.33 -19.68
C GLU A 71 -14.51 -10.60 -19.01
N ASP A 72 -13.55 -11.20 -19.73
CA ASP A 72 -12.22 -11.58 -19.25
C ASP A 72 -11.10 -10.93 -20.09
N ARG A 73 -11.36 -9.76 -20.69
CA ARG A 73 -10.38 -9.08 -21.55
C ARG A 73 -10.34 -7.56 -21.34
N LEU A 74 -9.12 -7.02 -21.42
CA LEU A 74 -8.87 -5.58 -21.47
C LEU A 74 -9.12 -5.08 -22.90
N ILE A 75 -10.08 -4.16 -23.06
CA ILE A 75 -10.53 -3.65 -24.36
C ILE A 75 -9.69 -2.44 -24.79
N THR A 76 -9.59 -1.41 -23.95
CA THR A 76 -8.83 -0.20 -24.27
C THR A 76 -8.41 0.58 -23.02
N THR A 77 -7.48 1.53 -23.19
CA THR A 77 -7.02 2.45 -22.14
C THR A 77 -6.87 3.87 -22.69
N TYR A 78 -7.21 4.87 -21.89
CA TYR A 78 -7.07 6.29 -22.25
C TYR A 78 -6.91 7.15 -20.99
N HIS A 79 -6.62 8.46 -21.14
CA HIS A 79 -6.50 9.36 -19.99
C HIS A 79 -7.89 9.78 -19.52
N THR A 80 -8.10 9.97 -18.22
CA THR A 80 -9.41 10.40 -17.64
C THR A 80 -10.04 11.58 -18.38
N ASN A 81 -9.23 12.59 -18.75
CA ASN A 81 -9.70 13.81 -19.39
C ASN A 81 -9.80 13.71 -20.92
N SER A 82 -9.46 12.57 -21.53
CA SER A 82 -9.53 12.37 -22.99
C SER A 82 -10.92 12.01 -23.50
N PHE A 83 -11.83 11.55 -22.64
CA PHE A 83 -13.18 11.18 -23.07
C PHE A 83 -14.03 12.42 -23.34
N ASN A 84 -14.28 12.70 -24.62
CA ASN A 84 -15.17 13.76 -25.03
C ASN A 84 -16.61 13.22 -25.18
N ALA A 85 -17.41 13.37 -24.13
CA ALA A 85 -18.81 12.94 -24.10
C ALA A 85 -19.69 13.58 -25.19
N LYS A 86 -19.30 14.75 -25.74
CA LYS A 86 -20.04 15.42 -26.82
C LYS A 86 -19.89 14.68 -28.16
N LEU A 87 -18.73 14.07 -28.42
CA LEU A 87 -18.51 13.26 -29.62
C LEU A 87 -19.21 11.89 -29.55
N ALA A 88 -19.38 11.35 -28.33
CA ALA A 88 -20.00 10.03 -28.12
C ALA A 88 -21.53 10.04 -28.28
N LYS A 89 -22.20 11.17 -28.04
CA LYS A 89 -23.67 11.30 -28.12
C LYS A 89 -24.23 11.51 -29.53
N ASN A 90 -23.36 11.75 -30.52
CA ASN A 90 -23.75 11.97 -31.92
C ASN A 90 -23.78 10.67 -32.75
N LYS A 91 -24.04 9.53 -32.11
CA LYS A 91 -24.15 8.22 -32.76
C LYS A 91 -25.52 7.61 -32.50
#